data_AF-A0A101QJZ0-F1
#
_entry.id   AF-A0A101QJZ0-F1
#
_cell.length_a   1.000
_cell.length_b   1.000
_cell.length_c   1.000
_cell.angle_alpha   90.00
_cell.angle_beta   90.00
_cell.angle_gamma   90.00
#
_symmetry.space_group_name_H-M   'P 1'
#
loop_
_entity.id
_entity.type
_entity.pdbx_description
1 polymer ?
#
loop_
_entity_poly.entity_id
_entity_poly.type
_entity_poly.pdbx_seq_one_letter_code
_entity_poly.pdbx_strand_id
1 'polypeptide(L)'
;MSNDEIFAAAYREHYWAVSRYVARRLPGRTDEVEEVVAEVFTVAWRRRADLPAAPLPWLYGVARNCLANAVRGYGRRRRLVDRLGNDEAAHGRHIAAGPGTEAPGAWVHEALDRLAPADQEVLRLAAWEELGAEEIAVALGCGRRAAAMRLHRARRRLRTEIDRLCPAAPSPQAPPEPRPAEPSPDAPPTAAPGGPSLEALPTAPPGGPAPDGGARPDRRSSGPAPTTDACLRKDPRHA
;
A
#
# COMPACT_ATOMS: atom_id res chain seq x y z
N MET A 1 4.91 -33.38 -8.62
CA MET A 1 4.43 -33.13 -7.25
C MET A 1 2.93 -33.35 -7.22
N SER A 2 2.41 -33.98 -6.18
CA SER A 2 0.98 -34.04 -5.88
C SER A 2 0.46 -32.66 -5.47
N ASN A 3 -0.84 -32.40 -5.66
CA ASN A 3 -1.49 -31.18 -5.16
C ASN A 3 -1.36 -31.04 -3.63
N ASP A 4 -1.25 -32.17 -2.93
CA ASP A 4 -1.04 -32.23 -1.48
C ASP A 4 0.37 -31.72 -1.11
N GLU A 5 1.39 -32.04 -1.91
CA GLU A 5 2.78 -31.56 -1.73
C GLU A 5 2.89 -30.07 -2.05
N ILE A 6 2.23 -29.61 -3.12
CA ILE A 6 2.16 -28.20 -3.52
C ILE A 6 1.52 -27.37 -2.39
N PHE A 7 0.39 -27.84 -1.84
CA PHE A 7 -0.22 -27.21 -0.67
C PHE A 7 0.72 -27.21 0.53
N ALA A 8 1.37 -28.33 0.85
CA ALA A 8 2.23 -28.43 2.02
C ALA A 8 3.47 -27.50 1.91
N ALA A 9 3.99 -27.29 0.70
CA ALA A 9 5.02 -26.29 0.43
C ALA A 9 4.48 -24.86 0.66
N ALA A 10 3.37 -24.50 0.00
CA ALA A 10 2.74 -23.19 0.13
C ALA A 10 2.35 -22.85 1.58
N TYR A 11 1.89 -23.83 2.37
CA TYR A 11 1.62 -23.67 3.80
C TYR A 11 2.88 -23.27 4.57
N ARG A 12 3.97 -24.06 4.46
CA ARG A 12 5.22 -23.82 5.19
C ARG A 12 5.87 -22.48 4.80
N GLU A 13 5.79 -22.12 3.52
CA GLU A 13 6.40 -20.90 3.00
C GLU A 13 5.60 -19.63 3.38
N HIS A 14 4.27 -19.71 3.40
CA HIS A 14 3.42 -18.52 3.49
C HIS A 14 2.63 -18.37 4.81
N TYR A 15 2.69 -19.33 5.74
CA TYR A 15 1.97 -19.25 7.03
C TYR A 15 2.14 -17.88 7.71
N TRP A 16 3.39 -17.50 7.99
CA TRP A 16 3.70 -16.26 8.69
C TRP A 16 3.30 -14.99 7.92
N ALA A 17 3.36 -15.02 6.59
CA ALA A 17 2.92 -13.91 5.76
C ALA A 17 1.39 -13.71 5.87
N VAL A 18 0.62 -14.81 5.81
CA VAL A 18 -0.83 -14.80 6.01
C VAL A 18 -1.20 -14.40 7.45
N SER A 19 -0.55 -14.95 8.47
CA SER A 19 -0.82 -14.59 9.88
C SER A 19 -0.54 -13.10 10.14
N ARG A 20 0.56 -12.56 9.60
CA ARG A 20 0.89 -11.13 9.68
C ARG A 20 -0.15 -10.27 8.94
N TYR A 21 -0.60 -10.68 7.76
CA TYR A 21 -1.66 -10.00 7.00
C TYR A 21 -2.99 -9.94 7.78
N VAL A 22 -3.35 -11.03 8.47
CA VAL A 22 -4.57 -11.14 9.29
C VAL A 22 -4.44 -10.29 10.56
N ALA A 23 -3.33 -10.42 11.31
CA ALA A 23 -3.07 -9.66 12.54
C ALA A 23 -3.10 -8.14 12.33
N ARG A 24 -2.56 -7.65 11.21
CA ARG A 24 -2.62 -6.22 10.82
C ARG A 24 -4.05 -5.69 10.62
N ARG A 25 -5.05 -6.57 10.46
CA ARG A 25 -6.47 -6.24 10.23
C ARG A 25 -7.36 -6.55 11.44
N LEU A 26 -6.83 -7.25 12.44
CA LEU A 26 -7.49 -7.62 13.70
C LEU A 26 -6.62 -7.19 14.92
N PRO A 27 -6.34 -5.88 15.09
CA PRO A 27 -5.53 -5.40 16.21
C PRO A 27 -6.19 -5.74 17.55
N GLY A 28 -5.41 -6.31 18.48
CA GLY A 28 -5.86 -6.69 19.82
C GLY A 28 -6.73 -7.96 19.89
N ARG A 29 -6.82 -8.75 18.82
CA ARG A 29 -7.70 -9.94 18.70
C ARG A 29 -6.90 -11.19 18.29
N THR A 30 -5.89 -11.53 19.08
CA THR A 30 -4.91 -12.59 18.76
C THR A 30 -5.54 -13.97 18.57
N ASP A 31 -6.61 -14.25 19.33
CA ASP A 31 -7.45 -15.44 19.21
C ASP A 31 -8.18 -15.52 17.86
N GLU A 32 -8.77 -14.42 17.40
CA GLU A 32 -9.43 -14.34 16.09
C GLU A 32 -8.42 -14.48 14.92
N VAL A 33 -7.14 -14.13 15.12
CA VAL A 33 -6.10 -14.28 14.09
C VAL A 33 -5.86 -15.74 13.73
N GLU A 34 -5.62 -16.60 14.72
CA GLU A 34 -5.36 -18.03 14.47
C GLU A 34 -6.59 -18.73 13.88
N GLU A 35 -7.81 -18.39 14.33
CA GLU A 35 -9.06 -18.90 13.75
C GLU A 35 -9.18 -18.57 12.25
N VAL A 36 -8.92 -17.31 11.87
CA VAL A 36 -8.99 -16.86 10.47
C VAL A 36 -7.86 -17.48 9.63
N VAL A 37 -6.64 -17.62 10.16
CA VAL A 37 -5.52 -18.28 9.47
C VAL A 37 -5.84 -19.75 9.19
N ALA A 38 -6.41 -20.46 10.18
CA ALA A 38 -6.87 -21.84 10.00
C ALA A 38 -7.99 -21.96 8.95
N GLU A 39 -8.93 -21.01 8.90
CA GLU A 39 -9.96 -20.97 7.85
C GLU A 39 -9.33 -20.79 6.45
N VAL A 40 -8.36 -19.87 6.31
CA VAL A 40 -7.65 -19.62 5.04
C VAL A 40 -6.97 -20.87 4.51
N PHE A 41 -6.20 -21.56 5.35
CA PHE A 41 -5.51 -22.78 4.93
C PHE A 41 -6.47 -23.97 4.75
N THR A 42 -7.61 -24.00 5.44
CA THR A 42 -8.69 -24.96 5.16
C THR A 42 -9.31 -24.75 3.78
N VAL A 43 -9.56 -23.49 3.39
CA VAL A 43 -10.05 -23.16 2.03
C VAL A 43 -8.98 -23.49 0.98
N ALA A 44 -7.71 -23.18 1.25
CA ALA A 44 -6.59 -23.54 0.37
C ALA A 44 -6.45 -25.07 0.20
N TRP A 45 -6.62 -25.87 1.26
CA TRP A 45 -6.60 -27.33 1.18
C TRP A 45 -7.75 -27.90 0.33
N ARG A 46 -8.97 -27.36 0.52
CA ARG A 46 -10.14 -27.74 -0.29
C ARG A 46 -9.97 -27.38 -1.77
N ARG A 47 -9.25 -26.31 -2.07
CA ARG A 47 -9.00 -25.79 -3.42
C ARG A 47 -7.57 -26.02 -3.90
N ARG A 48 -6.85 -27.01 -3.37
CA ARG A 48 -5.43 -27.22 -3.67
C ARG A 48 -5.12 -27.58 -5.14
N ALA A 49 -6.12 -28.04 -5.90
CA ALA A 49 -6.02 -28.20 -7.34
C ALA A 49 -6.05 -26.87 -8.13
N ASP A 50 -6.58 -25.80 -7.53
CA ASP A 50 -6.65 -24.44 -8.09
C ASP A 50 -5.45 -23.56 -7.69
N LEU A 51 -4.50 -24.09 -6.90
CA LEU A 51 -3.38 -23.30 -6.35
C LEU A 51 -2.50 -22.78 -7.51
N PRO A 52 -2.35 -21.46 -7.67
CA PRO A 52 -1.46 -20.90 -8.69
C PRO A 52 0.00 -21.10 -8.31
N ALA A 53 0.90 -21.06 -9.29
CA ALA A 53 2.34 -21.18 -9.10
C ALA A 53 2.96 -20.11 -8.17
N ALA A 54 2.28 -18.97 -8.00
CA ALA A 54 2.55 -17.99 -6.95
C ALA A 54 1.35 -17.94 -5.98
N PRO A 55 1.36 -18.72 -4.88
CA PRO A 55 0.18 -18.88 -4.03
C PRO A 55 -0.14 -17.64 -3.19
N LEU A 56 0.87 -16.89 -2.74
CA LEU A 56 0.72 -15.84 -1.74
C LEU A 56 -0.34 -14.75 -2.07
N PRO A 57 -0.39 -14.17 -3.28
CA PRO A 57 -1.43 -13.19 -3.62
C PRO A 57 -2.84 -13.80 -3.62
N TRP A 58 -2.98 -15.07 -4.00
CA TRP A 58 -4.24 -15.79 -3.95
C TRP A 58 -4.66 -16.10 -2.51
N LEU A 59 -3.72 -16.49 -1.64
CA LEU A 59 -3.94 -16.68 -0.21
C LEU A 59 -4.40 -15.39 0.48
N TYR A 60 -3.84 -14.22 0.13
CA TYR A 60 -4.35 -12.94 0.61
C TYR A 60 -5.78 -12.65 0.14
N GLY A 61 -6.14 -13.05 -1.09
CA GLY A 61 -7.53 -12.97 -1.57
C GLY A 61 -8.49 -13.86 -0.78
N VAL A 62 -8.04 -15.06 -0.38
CA VAL A 62 -8.79 -15.93 0.54
C VAL A 62 -8.91 -15.30 1.93
N ALA A 63 -7.79 -14.84 2.51
CA ALA A 63 -7.74 -14.18 3.83
C ALA A 63 -8.65 -12.96 3.91
N ARG A 64 -8.70 -12.14 2.85
CA ARG A 64 -9.62 -11.00 2.73
C ARG A 64 -11.09 -11.44 2.80
N ASN A 65 -11.44 -12.59 2.23
CA ASN A 65 -12.81 -13.12 2.27
C ASN A 65 -13.14 -13.74 3.63
N CYS A 66 -12.21 -14.48 4.24
CA CYS A 66 -12.34 -15.02 5.61
C CYS A 66 -12.50 -13.87 6.63
N LEU A 67 -11.66 -12.84 6.60
CA LEU A 67 -11.81 -11.63 7.42
C LEU A 67 -13.18 -10.96 7.24
N ALA A 68 -13.64 -10.81 5.99
CA ALA A 68 -14.96 -10.24 5.72
C ALA A 68 -16.11 -11.13 6.23
N ASN A 69 -15.92 -12.45 6.30
CA ASN A 69 -16.87 -13.39 6.88
C ASN A 69 -16.84 -13.36 8.41
N ALA A 70 -15.66 -13.34 9.03
CA ALA A 70 -15.47 -13.20 10.47
C ALA A 70 -16.19 -11.94 11.00
N VAL A 71 -15.91 -10.77 10.43
CA VAL A 71 -16.57 -9.49 10.81
C VAL A 71 -18.11 -9.57 10.69
N ARG A 72 -18.65 -10.22 9.64
CA ARG A 72 -20.10 -10.44 9.50
C ARG A 72 -20.63 -11.48 10.50
N GLY A 73 -19.84 -12.52 10.79
CA GLY A 73 -20.12 -13.60 11.74
C GLY A 73 -20.23 -13.07 13.16
N TYR A 74 -19.25 -12.31 13.64
CA TYR A 74 -19.31 -11.60 14.91
C TYR A 74 -20.46 -10.59 14.94
N GLY A 75 -20.75 -9.91 13.83
CA GLY A 75 -21.95 -9.08 13.70
C GLY A 75 -23.28 -9.82 13.89
N ARG A 76 -23.34 -11.15 13.71
CA ARG A 76 -24.52 -11.99 14.04
C ARG A 76 -24.42 -12.63 15.41
N ARG A 77 -23.22 -13.05 15.84
CA ARG A 77 -22.96 -13.69 17.13
C ARG A 77 -23.09 -12.69 18.28
N ARG A 78 -22.59 -11.45 18.14
CA ARG A 78 -22.91 -10.34 19.05
C ARG A 78 -24.41 -10.13 19.13
N ARG A 79 -25.12 -9.94 18.02
CA ARG A 79 -26.60 -9.88 18.00
C ARG A 79 -27.33 -11.13 18.53
N LEU A 80 -26.65 -12.22 18.85
CA LEU A 80 -27.22 -13.37 19.58
C LEU A 80 -26.85 -13.31 21.08
N VAL A 81 -25.62 -12.93 21.42
CA VAL A 81 -25.14 -12.71 22.78
C VAL A 81 -25.79 -11.48 23.42
N ASP A 82 -25.89 -10.35 22.72
CA ASP A 82 -26.64 -9.13 23.10
C ASP A 82 -28.14 -9.42 23.35
N ARG A 83 -28.68 -10.54 22.83
CA ARG A 83 -30.05 -11.03 23.08
C ARG A 83 -30.13 -12.04 24.24
N LEU A 84 -29.00 -12.43 24.82
CA LEU A 84 -28.87 -13.44 25.87
C LEU A 84 -28.18 -12.90 27.14
N GLY A 85 -27.50 -11.75 27.08
CA GLY A 85 -26.86 -11.07 28.20
C GLY A 85 -26.59 -9.60 27.88
N ASN A 86 -26.71 -8.74 28.91
CA ASN A 86 -26.63 -7.28 28.76
C ASN A 86 -25.18 -6.77 28.74
N ASP A 87 -24.94 -5.73 27.92
CA ASP A 87 -23.76 -4.84 27.84
C ASP A 87 -22.34 -5.43 27.97
N GLU A 88 -21.59 -5.50 26.85
CA GLU A 88 -20.48 -4.56 26.62
C GLU A 88 -19.96 -4.53 25.16
N ALA A 89 -19.10 -3.53 24.86
CA ALA A 89 -18.25 -3.43 23.67
C ALA A 89 -18.92 -3.23 22.28
N ALA A 90 -19.75 -2.20 22.15
CA ALA A 90 -19.94 -1.54 20.86
C ALA A 90 -18.80 -0.55 20.57
N HIS A 91 -17.80 -0.93 19.74
CA HIS A 91 -17.20 -0.11 18.66
C HIS A 91 -16.01 -0.83 17.99
N GLY A 92 -16.25 -1.48 16.84
CA GLY A 92 -15.23 -2.11 16.00
C GLY A 92 -14.54 -1.16 15.02
N ARG A 93 -14.10 0.01 15.50
CA ARG A 93 -13.20 0.95 14.81
C ARG A 93 -12.78 2.01 15.82
N HIS A 94 -11.49 2.06 16.13
CA HIS A 94 -10.67 3.26 16.36
C HIS A 94 -9.28 2.76 16.75
N ILE A 95 -8.32 2.81 15.81
CA ILE A 95 -6.92 3.04 16.23
C ILE A 95 -6.84 4.54 16.54
N ALA A 96 -7.43 4.92 17.67
CA ALA A 96 -7.06 6.15 18.32
C ALA A 96 -5.72 5.86 18.99
N ALA A 97 -4.62 6.20 18.29
CA ALA A 97 -3.35 6.39 18.98
C ALA A 97 -3.60 7.40 20.10
N GLY A 98 -3.18 7.07 21.32
CA GLY A 98 -3.46 7.89 22.49
C GLY A 98 -2.92 9.32 22.33
N PRO A 99 -3.59 10.34 22.89
CA PRO A 99 -3.05 11.69 22.86
C PRO A 99 -1.76 11.74 23.69
N GLY A 100 -0.63 12.10 23.06
CA GLY A 100 0.61 12.29 23.81
C GLY A 100 1.90 11.68 23.25
N THR A 101 2.03 11.47 21.93
CA THR A 101 3.36 11.58 21.29
C THR A 101 3.21 11.86 19.80
N GLU A 102 3.83 12.93 19.31
CA GLU A 102 3.93 13.21 17.86
C GLU A 102 4.94 12.27 17.21
N ALA A 103 4.58 10.98 17.12
CA ALA A 103 5.32 10.02 16.32
C ALA A 103 5.22 10.43 14.83
N PRO A 104 6.34 10.63 14.12
CA PRO A 104 6.32 10.94 12.69
C PRO A 104 5.53 9.86 11.93
N GLY A 105 4.40 10.25 11.33
CA GLY A 105 3.52 9.35 10.59
C GLY A 105 2.18 8.99 11.26
N ALA A 106 1.87 9.47 12.48
CA ALA A 106 0.55 9.28 13.09
C ALA A 106 -0.59 9.77 12.16
N TRP A 107 -0.39 10.92 11.51
CA TRP A 107 -1.30 11.48 10.51
C TRP A 107 -1.41 10.63 9.22
N VAL A 108 -0.45 9.77 8.89
CA VAL A 108 -0.54 8.83 7.76
C VAL A 108 -1.54 7.71 8.05
N HIS A 109 -1.53 7.19 9.29
CA HIS A 109 -2.52 6.20 9.73
C HIS A 109 -3.92 6.80 9.75
N GLU A 110 -4.08 8.03 10.24
CA GLU A 110 -5.37 8.73 10.19
C GLU A 110 -5.82 9.01 8.75
N ALA A 111 -4.93 9.48 7.88
CA ALA A 111 -5.22 9.71 6.46
C ALA A 111 -5.68 8.40 5.77
N LEU A 112 -5.00 7.28 6.04
CA LEU A 112 -5.40 5.96 5.56
C LEU A 112 -6.80 5.57 6.07
N ASP A 113 -7.09 5.75 7.36
CA ASP A 113 -8.38 5.33 7.93
C ASP A 113 -9.57 6.18 7.44
N ARG A 114 -9.32 7.41 6.95
CA ARG A 114 -10.30 8.25 6.25
C ARG A 114 -10.65 7.79 4.82
N LEU A 115 -9.82 6.94 4.18
CA LEU A 115 -10.11 6.42 2.84
C LEU A 115 -11.22 5.35 2.85
N ALA A 116 -11.86 5.14 1.70
CA ALA A 116 -12.81 4.04 1.53
C ALA A 116 -12.11 2.67 1.74
N PRO A 117 -12.75 1.66 2.38
CA PRO A 117 -12.09 0.38 2.71
C PRO A 117 -11.45 -0.35 1.52
N ALA A 118 -12.00 -0.19 0.32
CA ALA A 118 -11.43 -0.76 -0.91
C ALA A 118 -10.13 -0.07 -1.35
N ASP A 119 -10.00 1.24 -1.14
CA ASP A 119 -8.77 1.98 -1.43
C ASP A 119 -7.71 1.72 -0.35
N GLN A 120 -8.13 1.65 0.92
CA GLN A 120 -7.26 1.22 2.03
C GLN A 120 -6.62 -0.13 1.73
N GLU A 121 -7.43 -1.15 1.40
CA GLU A 121 -6.91 -2.51 1.16
C GLU A 121 -5.91 -2.56 -0.01
N VAL A 122 -6.15 -1.82 -1.09
CA VAL A 122 -5.22 -1.73 -2.24
C VAL A 122 -3.88 -1.11 -1.81
N LEU A 123 -3.91 -0.07 -0.96
CA LEU A 123 -2.70 0.55 -0.43
C LEU A 123 -1.95 -0.38 0.54
N ARG A 124 -2.68 -1.08 1.42
CA ARG A 124 -2.10 -2.05 2.37
C ARG A 124 -1.41 -3.20 1.65
N LEU A 125 -2.03 -3.78 0.62
CA LEU A 125 -1.42 -4.81 -0.22
C LEU A 125 -0.12 -4.32 -0.90
N ALA A 126 -0.11 -3.08 -1.40
CA ALA A 126 1.06 -2.52 -2.08
C ALA A 126 2.20 -2.09 -1.13
N ALA A 127 1.88 -1.65 0.10
CA ALA A 127 2.85 -1.04 1.02
C ALA A 127 3.36 -1.97 2.14
N TRP A 128 2.58 -2.98 2.53
CA TRP A 128 2.93 -3.89 3.63
C TRP A 128 3.13 -5.35 3.22
N GLU A 129 2.54 -5.74 2.09
CA GLU A 129 2.75 -7.04 1.46
C GLU A 129 3.52 -6.92 0.13
N GLU A 130 3.99 -5.71 -0.21
CA GLU A 130 4.90 -5.37 -1.32
C GLU A 130 4.43 -5.80 -2.73
N LEU A 131 3.12 -6.05 -2.89
CA LEU A 131 2.58 -6.63 -4.12
C LEU A 131 2.57 -5.68 -5.31
N GLY A 132 2.94 -6.21 -6.47
CA GLY A 132 2.79 -5.58 -7.77
C GLY A 132 1.33 -5.51 -8.25
N ALA A 133 1.07 -4.73 -9.30
CA ALA A 133 -0.28 -4.52 -9.82
C ALA A 133 -0.96 -5.80 -10.37
N GLU A 134 -0.19 -6.84 -10.69
CA GLU A 134 -0.69 -8.16 -11.12
C GLU A 134 -1.12 -9.01 -9.92
N GLU A 135 -0.30 -9.05 -8.89
CA GLU A 135 -0.57 -9.77 -7.64
C GLU A 135 -1.74 -9.15 -6.88
N ILE A 136 -1.82 -7.81 -6.83
CA ILE A 136 -2.99 -7.08 -6.33
C ILE A 136 -4.26 -7.45 -7.12
N ALA A 137 -4.14 -7.71 -8.44
CA ALA A 137 -5.28 -8.10 -9.26
C ALA A 137 -5.79 -9.50 -8.87
N VAL A 138 -4.88 -10.44 -8.61
CA VAL A 138 -5.19 -11.78 -8.06
C VAL A 138 -5.84 -11.67 -6.68
N ALA A 139 -5.21 -10.95 -5.73
CA ALA A 139 -5.69 -10.79 -4.36
C ALA A 139 -7.08 -10.11 -4.28
N LEU A 140 -7.41 -9.24 -5.23
CA LEU A 140 -8.70 -8.53 -5.28
C LEU A 140 -9.72 -9.14 -6.25
N GLY A 141 -9.38 -10.25 -6.93
CA GLY A 141 -10.26 -10.89 -7.90
C GLY A 141 -10.69 -9.98 -9.05
N CYS A 142 -9.78 -9.18 -9.60
CA CYS A 142 -10.06 -8.28 -10.72
C CYS A 142 -8.95 -8.27 -11.78
N GLY A 143 -9.17 -7.62 -12.94
CA GLY A 143 -8.16 -7.56 -13.99
C GLY A 143 -7.02 -6.57 -13.68
N ARG A 144 -5.80 -6.85 -14.17
CA ARG A 144 -4.58 -6.02 -13.98
C ARG A 144 -4.80 -4.52 -14.17
N ARG A 145 -5.52 -4.13 -15.24
CA ARG A 145 -5.85 -2.71 -15.53
C ARG A 145 -6.69 -2.09 -14.41
N ALA A 146 -7.68 -2.82 -13.88
CA ALA A 146 -8.53 -2.36 -12.80
C ALA A 146 -7.74 -2.22 -11.48
N ALA A 147 -6.84 -3.16 -11.18
CA ALA A 147 -5.94 -3.08 -10.03
C ALA A 147 -5.01 -1.86 -10.10
N ALA A 148 -4.31 -1.66 -11.23
CA ALA A 148 -3.45 -0.49 -11.45
C ALA A 148 -4.22 0.84 -11.33
N MET A 149 -5.42 0.93 -11.93
CA MET A 149 -6.28 2.12 -11.83
C MET A 149 -6.79 2.35 -10.40
N ARG A 150 -7.10 1.30 -9.63
CA ARG A 150 -7.44 1.41 -8.20
C ARG A 150 -6.26 1.93 -7.39
N LEU A 151 -5.07 1.35 -7.54
CA LEU A 151 -3.86 1.76 -6.82
C LEU A 151 -3.48 3.21 -7.11
N HIS A 152 -3.53 3.64 -8.37
CA HIS A 152 -3.27 5.04 -8.73
C HIS A 152 -4.28 6.00 -8.07
N ARG A 153 -5.59 5.70 -8.13
CA ARG A 153 -6.62 6.53 -7.48
C ARG A 153 -6.49 6.54 -5.96
N ALA A 154 -6.21 5.40 -5.34
CA ALA A 154 -6.02 5.27 -3.90
C ALA A 154 -4.81 6.11 -3.43
N ARG A 155 -3.67 6.04 -4.13
CA ARG A 155 -2.50 6.90 -3.86
C ARG A 155 -2.82 8.39 -3.98
N ARG A 156 -3.59 8.81 -5.00
CA ARG A 156 -4.03 10.21 -5.14
C ARG A 156 -4.95 10.65 -4.00
N ARG A 157 -5.91 9.81 -3.60
CA ARG A 157 -6.82 10.06 -2.47
C ARG A 157 -6.07 10.17 -1.15
N LEU A 158 -5.15 9.24 -0.88
CA LEU A 158 -4.29 9.27 0.31
C LEU A 158 -3.50 10.59 0.38
N ARG A 159 -2.89 11.02 -0.74
CA ARG A 159 -2.19 12.32 -0.78
C ARG A 159 -3.14 13.47 -0.43
N THR A 160 -4.36 13.49 -0.99
CA THR A 160 -5.35 14.54 -0.66
C THR A 160 -5.79 14.54 0.81
N GLU A 161 -5.89 13.39 1.49
CA GLU A 161 -6.16 13.38 2.94
C GLU A 161 -4.93 13.78 3.76
N ILE A 162 -3.73 13.41 3.32
CA ILE A 162 -2.45 13.87 3.90
C ILE A 162 -2.34 15.40 3.79
N ASP A 163 -2.58 15.99 2.62
CA ASP A 163 -2.51 17.42 2.35
C ASP A 163 -3.54 18.23 3.18
N ARG A 164 -4.58 17.58 3.71
CA ARG A 164 -5.57 18.18 4.64
C ARG A 164 -5.18 18.06 6.11
N LEU A 165 -4.53 16.96 6.49
CA LEU A 165 -4.14 16.66 7.87
C LEU A 165 -2.80 17.30 8.25
N CYS A 166 -1.90 17.40 7.28
CA CYS A 166 -0.73 18.26 7.33
C CYS A 166 -1.05 19.51 6.51
N PRO A 167 -1.68 20.55 7.09
CA PRO A 167 -1.67 21.85 6.47
C PRO A 167 -0.20 22.24 6.32
N ALA A 168 0.29 22.32 5.08
CA ALA A 168 1.62 22.82 4.81
C ALA A 168 1.76 24.15 5.56
N ALA A 169 2.76 24.23 6.45
CA ALA A 169 3.00 25.44 7.23
C ALA A 169 2.97 26.65 6.29
N PRO A 170 2.33 27.77 6.67
CA PRO A 170 2.21 28.93 5.79
C PRO A 170 3.61 29.25 5.29
N SER A 171 3.77 29.24 3.95
CA SER A 171 5.06 29.46 3.31
C SER A 171 5.69 30.71 3.95
N PRO A 172 6.99 30.68 4.33
CA PRO A 172 7.59 31.81 5.00
C PRO A 172 7.35 33.05 4.14
N GLN A 173 6.50 33.95 4.64
CA GLN A 173 6.23 35.20 3.97
C GLN A 173 7.59 35.86 3.77
N ALA A 174 7.85 36.38 2.57
CA ALA A 174 9.09 37.07 2.28
C ALA A 174 9.35 38.08 3.41
N PRO A 175 10.57 38.11 3.99
CA PRO A 175 10.85 38.97 5.14
C PRO A 175 10.40 40.40 4.80
N PRO A 176 9.69 41.08 5.71
CA PRO A 176 9.13 42.40 5.41
C PRO A 176 10.26 43.30 4.93
N GLU A 177 10.11 43.87 3.73
CA GLU A 177 11.15 44.68 3.11
C GLU A 177 11.61 45.76 4.11
N PRO A 178 12.93 45.91 4.34
CA PRO A 178 13.42 46.86 5.30
C PRO A 178 13.02 48.26 4.84
N ARG A 179 12.08 48.88 5.59
CA ARG A 179 11.72 50.28 5.41
C ARG A 179 13.01 51.12 5.40
N PRO A 180 13.22 52.02 4.42
CA PRO A 180 14.43 52.81 4.37
C PRO A 180 14.56 53.63 5.65
N ALA A 181 15.70 53.47 6.33
CA ALA A 181 15.98 54.20 7.55
C ALA A 181 16.18 55.70 7.23
N GLU A 182 15.47 56.56 7.95
CA GLU A 182 15.72 58.00 7.92
C GLU A 182 17.11 58.29 8.53
N PRO A 183 17.96 59.11 7.88
CA PRO A 183 19.28 59.41 8.39
C PRO A 183 19.20 60.43 9.54
N SER A 184 19.41 59.95 10.77
CA SER A 184 19.59 60.84 11.93
C SER A 184 21.04 61.38 11.94
N PRO A 185 21.26 62.71 12.00
CA PRO A 185 22.60 63.28 11.85
C PRO A 185 23.26 63.61 13.19
N ASP A 186 24.12 62.73 13.70
CA ASP A 186 25.19 63.17 14.62
C ASP A 186 26.37 62.19 14.75
N ALA A 187 27.50 62.72 15.22
CA ALA A 187 28.77 62.08 15.58
C ALA A 187 29.80 61.75 14.46
N PRO A 188 31.13 61.80 14.77
CA PRO A 188 32.15 62.23 13.80
C PRO A 188 33.09 61.12 13.28
N PRO A 189 33.90 61.39 12.22
CA PRO A 189 34.82 60.40 11.66
C PRO A 189 36.08 60.20 12.52
N THR A 190 36.53 58.94 12.65
CA THR A 190 37.89 58.60 13.10
C THR A 190 38.51 57.56 12.16
N ALA A 191 39.78 57.77 11.84
CA ALA A 191 40.55 57.14 10.79
C ALA A 191 40.72 55.61 10.87
N ALA A 192 40.90 55.00 9.70
CA ALA A 192 41.57 53.70 9.53
C ALA A 192 43.08 53.84 9.84
N PRO A 193 43.86 52.73 10.01
CA PRO A 193 44.36 52.01 8.84
C PRO A 193 44.58 50.49 9.04
N GLY A 194 44.99 49.77 7.98
CA GLY A 194 45.99 48.69 8.15
C GLY A 194 45.71 47.27 7.64
N GLY A 195 45.71 47.08 6.31
CA GLY A 195 46.48 46.00 5.67
C GLY A 195 45.92 44.56 5.60
N PRO A 196 46.53 43.68 4.75
CA PRO A 196 45.82 42.52 4.17
C PRO A 196 46.50 41.14 4.38
N SER A 197 45.70 40.07 4.34
CA SER A 197 46.06 38.64 4.16
C SER A 197 44.77 37.80 4.15
N LEU A 198 44.62 36.63 3.53
CA LEU A 198 45.43 35.86 2.58
C LEU A 198 44.50 34.86 1.83
N GLU A 199 44.96 34.35 0.69
CA GLU A 199 44.57 33.07 0.04
C GLU A 199 43.11 32.79 -0.39
N ALA A 200 42.92 32.75 -1.72
CA ALA A 200 41.83 32.06 -2.39
C ALA A 200 42.38 31.21 -3.56
N LEU A 201 42.17 29.89 -3.53
CA LEU A 201 42.46 28.89 -4.58
C LEU A 201 41.60 27.62 -4.31
N PRO A 202 41.28 26.76 -5.29
CA PRO A 202 40.67 27.10 -6.57
C PRO A 202 39.49 26.20 -6.99
N THR A 203 38.62 26.79 -7.81
CA THR A 203 37.87 26.25 -8.97
C THR A 203 37.78 24.72 -9.21
N ALA A 204 36.55 24.22 -9.32
CA ALA A 204 36.22 22.87 -9.79
C ALA A 204 36.30 22.71 -11.33
N PRO A 205 36.61 21.52 -11.86
CA PRO A 205 36.59 21.23 -13.30
C PRO A 205 35.21 20.75 -13.80
N PRO A 206 34.73 21.22 -14.96
CA PRO A 206 33.65 20.59 -15.72
C PRO A 206 34.22 19.69 -16.85
N GLY A 207 33.55 18.58 -17.17
CA GLY A 207 33.92 17.80 -18.35
C GLY A 207 33.33 16.39 -18.41
N GLY A 208 32.24 16.23 -19.15
CA GLY A 208 31.81 14.94 -19.69
C GLY A 208 31.52 15.08 -21.18
N PRO A 209 31.90 14.11 -22.02
CA PRO A 209 31.35 13.95 -23.35
C PRO A 209 30.56 12.63 -23.52
N ALA A 210 29.72 12.60 -24.55
CA ALA A 210 28.73 11.56 -24.83
C ALA A 210 29.30 10.29 -25.50
N PRO A 211 28.50 9.20 -25.57
CA PRO A 211 28.72 8.11 -26.51
C PRO A 211 27.84 8.24 -27.78
N ASP A 212 28.50 8.34 -28.93
CA ASP A 212 28.04 7.69 -30.19
C ASP A 212 28.15 6.15 -30.01
N GLY A 213 27.48 5.28 -30.77
CA GLY A 213 26.54 5.47 -31.86
C GLY A 213 26.42 4.18 -32.70
N GLY A 214 25.20 3.81 -33.12
CA GLY A 214 24.93 2.85 -34.21
C GLY A 214 25.05 1.33 -33.94
N ALA A 215 23.94 0.59 -34.16
CA ALA A 215 23.84 -0.46 -35.20
C ALA A 215 22.53 -1.30 -35.10
N ARG A 216 21.72 -1.23 -36.16
CA ARG A 216 20.82 -2.31 -36.66
C ARG A 216 21.56 -3.00 -37.84
N PRO A 217 21.20 -4.18 -38.39
CA PRO A 217 19.83 -4.75 -38.51
C PRO A 217 19.81 -6.32 -38.41
N ASP A 218 18.88 -7.14 -38.94
CA ASP A 218 17.54 -6.95 -39.51
C ASP A 218 16.61 -8.18 -39.33
N ARG A 219 15.32 -7.98 -39.62
CA ARG A 219 14.33 -8.86 -40.33
C ARG A 219 14.32 -10.41 -40.28
N ARG A 220 13.05 -10.87 -40.21
CA ARG A 220 12.41 -12.09 -40.81
C ARG A 220 12.50 -13.45 -40.07
N SER A 221 11.37 -13.85 -39.47
CA SER A 221 10.50 -14.98 -39.92
C SER A 221 9.27 -15.02 -38.99
N SER A 222 8.05 -14.76 -39.48
CA SER A 222 7.12 -15.71 -40.13
C SER A 222 6.46 -16.68 -39.12
N GLY A 223 5.12 -16.64 -39.01
CA GLY A 223 4.30 -17.51 -38.14
C GLY A 223 4.01 -18.90 -38.75
N PRO A 224 2.87 -19.58 -38.47
CA PRO A 224 1.60 -19.04 -37.93
C PRO A 224 0.93 -19.86 -36.79
N ALA A 225 -0.17 -19.30 -36.25
CA ALA A 225 -1.37 -20.05 -35.84
C ALA A 225 -2.49 -19.66 -36.83
N PRO A 226 -3.44 -20.53 -37.24
CA PRO A 226 -4.62 -20.76 -36.39
C PRO A 226 -5.43 -22.09 -36.59
N THR A 227 -6.22 -22.44 -35.57
CA THR A 227 -7.48 -23.23 -35.64
C THR A 227 -8.20 -22.98 -34.29
N THR A 228 -9.46 -22.53 -34.11
CA THR A 228 -10.78 -22.87 -34.72
C THR A 228 -10.97 -24.38 -34.84
N ASP A 229 -12.02 -25.02 -34.33
CA ASP A 229 -13.38 -24.61 -33.94
C ASP A 229 -13.97 -25.69 -33.00
N ALA A 230 -15.02 -25.37 -32.21
CA ALA A 230 -15.97 -26.35 -31.64
C ALA A 230 -17.09 -25.65 -30.82
N CYS A 231 -17.96 -24.88 -31.47
CA CYS A 231 -19.24 -24.47 -30.87
C CYS A 231 -20.36 -25.51 -31.14
N LEU A 232 -20.72 -26.34 -30.15
CA LEU A 232 -21.92 -27.19 -30.12
C LEU A 232 -22.45 -27.19 -28.67
N ARG A 233 -23.33 -26.28 -28.25
CA ARG A 233 -24.81 -26.24 -28.43
C ARG A 233 -25.55 -27.55 -28.09
N LYS A 234 -26.32 -27.46 -26.97
CA LYS A 234 -27.56 -28.19 -26.65
C LYS A 234 -27.45 -29.71 -26.38
N ASP A 235 -28.30 -30.33 -25.56
CA ASP A 235 -29.63 -29.91 -25.02
C ASP A 235 -29.83 -30.32 -23.53
N PRO A 236 -30.88 -29.84 -22.84
CA PRO A 236 -31.25 -30.24 -21.47
C PRO A 236 -32.32 -31.35 -21.44
N ARG A 237 -32.24 -32.27 -20.44
CA ARG A 237 -33.36 -33.00 -19.78
C ARG A 237 -32.86 -34.10 -18.82
N HIS A 238 -33.76 -34.55 -17.95
CA HIS A 238 -33.63 -35.43 -16.76
C HIS A 238 -33.46 -34.63 -15.45
N ALA A 239 -34.47 -34.45 -14.60
CA ALA A 239 -35.63 -35.30 -14.24
C ALA A 239 -35.19 -36.61 -13.57
#